data_AF-A0A9D2LTE7-F1
#
_entry.id   AF-A0A9D2LTE7-F1
#
_cell.length_a   1.000
_cell.length_b   1.000
_cell.length_c   1.000
_cell.angle_alpha   90.00
_cell.angle_beta   90.00
_cell.angle_gamma   90.00
#
_symmetry.space_group_name_H-M   'P 1'
#
loop_
_entity.id
_entity.type
_entity.pdbx_description
1 polymer ?
#
loop_
_entity_poly.entity_id
_entity_poly.type
_entity_poly.pdbx_seq_one_letter_code
_entity_poly.pdbx_strand_id
1 'polypeptide(L)'
;MKINKLFAAVLSASMIIGSSTAAMAAPSMMNALDTNQVSASEGTVTVTEMSVEDLSAQYGEEAGAVAEAIQSADVNSTLSEIFETALGTDGLASLEIKLFTDGVEGEAVDLESMKVLSPVVDLQLDGVEPTEENPVDVTFTANNATDDIDVYVLHLCDGHGWEILSTEKAADNQVTAPFHSLSPVALVYADAAEDTEAVESPATK
;
A
#
# COMPACT_ATOMS: atom_id res chain seq x y z
N MET A 1 -66.40 -3.49 6.19
CA MET A 1 -66.32 -2.80 7.50
C MET A 1 -64.97 -2.09 7.53
N LYS A 2 -64.90 -0.83 7.06
CA LYS A 2 -64.83 0.43 7.84
C LYS A 2 -63.70 0.47 8.89
N ILE A 3 -62.79 1.41 8.63
CA ILE A 3 -61.57 1.88 9.34
C ILE A 3 -61.77 2.06 10.85
N ASN A 4 -60.71 1.86 11.63
CA ASN A 4 -60.40 2.76 12.76
C ASN A 4 -58.90 3.00 12.90
N LYS A 5 -58.58 4.28 13.10
CA LYS A 5 -57.25 4.87 13.28
C LYS A 5 -56.84 4.88 14.76
N LEU A 6 -55.53 5.06 14.95
CA LEU A 6 -54.80 5.78 16.01
C LEU A 6 -54.18 5.02 17.21
N PHE A 7 -52.83 5.08 17.21
CA PHE A 7 -51.90 5.46 18.30
C PHE A 7 -51.83 4.62 19.59
N ALA A 8 -50.64 4.05 19.86
CA ALA A 8 -49.90 4.25 21.10
C ALA A 8 -48.44 3.78 20.95
N ALA A 9 -47.51 4.60 21.43
CA ALA A 9 -46.07 4.46 21.34
C ALA A 9 -45.47 3.41 22.29
N VAL A 10 -44.34 2.81 21.91
CA VAL A 10 -43.30 2.40 22.86
C VAL A 10 -41.97 2.98 22.39
N LEU A 11 -41.47 3.90 23.20
CA LEU A 11 -40.10 4.39 23.17
C LEU A 11 -39.12 3.27 23.53
N SER A 12 -37.93 3.39 22.93
CA SER A 12 -36.62 3.06 23.50
C SER A 12 -36.29 1.60 23.81
N ALA A 13 -35.36 1.05 23.02
CA ALA A 13 -33.99 0.87 23.50
C ALA A 13 -33.05 0.86 22.29
N SER A 14 -32.46 2.01 21.98
CA SER A 14 -31.22 2.07 21.20
C SER A 14 -30.13 1.43 22.07
N MET A 15 -29.95 0.12 21.96
CA MET A 15 -28.69 -0.48 22.35
C MET A 15 -27.69 -0.12 21.26
N ILE A 16 -27.07 1.06 21.40
CA ILE A 16 -25.71 1.23 20.91
C ILE A 16 -24.90 0.29 21.79
N ILE A 17 -24.72 -0.95 21.33
CA ILE A 17 -23.55 -1.70 21.77
C ILE A 17 -22.42 -0.89 21.17
N GLY A 18 -21.86 0.01 21.96
CA GLY A 18 -20.55 0.56 21.68
C GLY A 18 -19.64 -0.64 21.70
N SER A 19 -19.38 -1.21 20.52
CA SER A 19 -18.16 -1.95 20.30
C SER A 19 -17.08 -0.93 20.65
N SER A 20 -16.52 -1.07 21.85
CA SER A 20 -15.17 -0.60 22.09
C SER A 20 -14.35 -1.31 21.04
N THR A 21 -14.14 -0.65 19.90
CA THR A 21 -12.97 -0.91 19.10
C THR A 21 -11.85 -0.67 20.09
N ALA A 22 -11.32 -1.77 20.63
CA ALA A 22 -9.94 -1.74 21.04
C ALA A 22 -9.25 -1.33 19.75
N ALA A 23 -8.88 -0.04 19.67
CA ALA A 23 -7.81 0.36 18.80
C ALA A 23 -6.64 -0.50 19.27
N MET A 24 -6.51 -1.68 18.66
CA MET A 24 -5.30 -2.46 18.75
C MET A 24 -4.28 -1.46 18.24
N ALA A 25 -3.38 -1.03 19.11
CA ALA A 25 -2.20 -0.32 18.65
C ALA A 25 -1.57 -1.28 17.66
N ALA A 26 -1.74 -0.98 16.37
CA ALA A 26 -1.14 -1.78 15.31
C ALA A 26 0.33 -1.89 15.70
N PRO A 27 0.89 -3.12 15.78
CA PRO A 27 2.33 -3.26 15.97
C PRO A 27 2.98 -2.35 14.93
N SER A 28 4.01 -1.59 15.33
CA SER A 28 4.71 -0.62 14.48
C SER A 28 4.87 -1.21 13.08
N MET A 29 4.04 -0.76 12.14
CA MET A 29 3.92 -1.40 10.83
C MET A 29 5.10 -1.05 9.95
N MET A 30 5.78 0.07 10.24
CA MET A 30 7.10 0.36 9.71
C MET A 30 8.05 -0.79 10.05
N ASN A 31 8.68 -1.35 9.01
CA ASN A 31 9.54 -2.54 9.02
C ASN A 31 8.83 -3.89 8.77
N ALA A 32 7.70 -3.88 8.07
CA ALA A 32 7.04 -5.12 7.62
C ALA A 32 7.89 -5.91 6.61
N LEU A 33 8.68 -5.24 5.77
CA LEU A 33 9.49 -5.88 4.74
C LEU A 33 10.65 -6.68 5.38
N ASP A 34 10.69 -7.99 5.11
CA ASP A 34 11.85 -8.81 5.40
C ASP A 34 12.84 -8.75 4.23
N THR A 35 13.86 -7.91 4.37
CA THR A 35 14.89 -7.71 3.34
C THR A 35 15.73 -8.96 3.06
N ASN A 36 15.68 -9.99 3.92
CA ASN A 36 16.37 -11.26 3.71
C ASN A 36 15.50 -12.31 3.00
N GLN A 37 14.20 -12.02 2.81
CA GLN A 37 13.24 -12.91 2.17
C GLN A 37 12.56 -12.20 1.00
N VAL A 38 13.39 -11.76 0.06
CA VAL A 38 12.99 -11.22 -1.24
C VAL A 38 13.59 -12.12 -2.32
N SER A 39 12.78 -12.46 -3.33
CA SER A 39 13.20 -13.31 -4.45
C SER A 39 12.65 -12.80 -5.76
N ALA A 40 13.36 -13.06 -6.86
CA ALA A 40 12.90 -12.73 -8.21
C ALA A 40 12.64 -14.01 -9.03
N SER A 41 11.72 -13.93 -9.99
CA SER A 41 11.45 -15.03 -10.93
C SER A 41 12.64 -15.30 -11.86
N GLU A 42 13.44 -14.27 -12.14
CA GLU A 42 14.67 -14.34 -12.92
C GLU A 42 15.79 -13.52 -12.26
N GLY A 43 17.04 -13.94 -12.46
CA GLY A 43 18.21 -13.27 -11.89
C GLY A 43 18.37 -13.48 -10.38
N THR A 44 19.11 -12.58 -9.75
CA THR A 44 19.31 -12.53 -8.29
C THR A 44 18.99 -11.15 -7.78
N VAL A 45 18.00 -11.05 -6.89
CA VAL A 45 17.62 -9.80 -6.24
C VAL A 45 18.47 -9.55 -5.00
N THR A 46 18.89 -8.31 -4.82
CA THR A 46 19.56 -7.83 -3.61
C THR A 46 18.78 -6.63 -3.08
N VAL A 47 18.50 -6.63 -1.79
CA VAL A 47 17.83 -5.53 -1.11
C VAL A 47 18.81 -4.89 -0.13
N THR A 48 19.04 -3.59 -0.28
CA THR A 48 20.00 -2.85 0.54
C THR A 48 19.31 -1.65 1.19
N GLU A 49 19.50 -1.49 2.49
CA GLU A 49 19.14 -0.24 3.15
C GLU A 49 20.14 0.85 2.74
N MET A 50 19.63 1.93 2.13
CA MET A 50 20.44 3.07 1.74
C MET A 50 20.20 4.26 2.67
N SER A 51 21.23 5.07 2.86
CA SER A 51 21.06 6.36 3.52
C SER A 51 20.28 7.32 2.61
N VAL A 52 19.62 8.33 3.21
CA VAL A 52 18.97 9.42 2.45
C VAL A 52 19.96 10.10 1.50
N GLU A 53 21.21 10.27 1.95
CA GLU A 53 22.27 10.89 1.17
C GLU A 53 22.62 10.05 -0.08
N ASP A 54 22.73 8.74 0.07
CA ASP A 54 23.04 7.84 -1.06
C ASP A 54 21.85 7.73 -2.03
N LEU A 55 20.61 7.64 -1.52
CA LEU A 55 19.40 7.67 -2.36
C LEU A 55 19.31 8.96 -3.16
N SER A 56 19.59 10.10 -2.53
CA SER A 56 19.62 11.40 -3.21
C SER A 56 20.67 11.44 -4.32
N ALA A 57 21.86 10.88 -4.04
CA ALA A 57 22.96 10.89 -4.99
C ALA A 57 22.73 9.96 -6.19
N GLN A 58 22.05 8.83 -5.97
CA GLN A 58 21.82 7.82 -7.01
C GLN A 58 20.54 8.07 -7.82
N TYR A 59 19.45 8.45 -7.14
CA TYR A 59 18.11 8.55 -7.71
C TYR A 59 17.56 9.97 -7.77
N GLY A 60 18.30 10.95 -7.25
CA GLY A 60 17.93 12.37 -7.27
C GLY A 60 17.37 12.87 -5.94
N GLU A 61 17.43 14.19 -5.75
CA GLU A 61 17.03 14.85 -4.49
C GLU A 61 15.58 14.53 -4.08
N GLU A 62 14.68 14.38 -5.05
CA GLU A 62 13.28 14.01 -4.82
C GLU A 62 13.15 12.62 -4.17
N ALA A 63 13.90 11.63 -4.67
CA ALA A 63 13.90 10.29 -4.12
C ALA A 63 14.40 10.27 -2.66
N GLY A 64 15.45 11.05 -2.39
CA GLY A 64 15.97 11.24 -1.03
C GLY A 64 14.96 11.91 -0.11
N ALA A 65 14.28 12.97 -0.56
CA ALA A 65 13.28 13.67 0.22
C ALA A 65 12.08 12.78 0.58
N VAL A 66 11.60 11.97 -0.38
CA VAL A 66 10.52 11.00 -0.13
C VAL A 66 10.98 9.91 0.85
N ALA A 67 12.20 9.40 0.71
CA ALA A 67 12.76 8.44 1.64
C ALA A 67 12.92 9.01 3.06
N GLU A 68 13.33 10.27 3.21
CA GLU A 68 13.40 10.97 4.49
C GLU A 68 12.01 11.17 5.11
N ALA A 69 11.03 11.57 4.29
CA ALA A 69 9.64 11.74 4.72
C ALA A 69 9.05 10.40 5.19
N ILE A 70 9.28 9.30 4.46
CA ILE A 70 8.85 7.95 4.88
C ILE A 70 9.51 7.54 6.20
N GLN A 71 10.81 7.77 6.36
CA GLN A 71 11.53 7.39 7.58
C GLN A 71 11.10 8.20 8.82
N SER A 72 10.62 9.43 8.62
CA SER A 72 10.17 10.33 9.69
C SER A 72 8.66 10.33 9.91
N ALA A 73 7.90 9.65 9.06
CA ALA A 73 6.45 9.57 9.12
C ALA A 73 5.96 8.90 10.41
N ASP A 74 4.71 9.18 10.78
CA ASP A 74 4.01 8.40 11.79
C ASP A 74 3.44 7.12 11.17
N VAL A 75 3.23 6.08 11.98
CA VAL A 75 2.74 4.76 11.52
C VAL A 75 1.40 4.79 10.75
N ASN A 76 0.65 5.88 10.87
CA ASN A 76 -0.64 6.07 10.20
C ASN A 76 -0.61 7.20 9.16
N SER A 77 0.56 7.78 8.89
CA SER A 77 0.69 8.80 7.85
C SER A 77 0.33 8.23 6.49
N THR A 78 -0.48 8.97 5.77
CA THR A 78 -0.88 8.65 4.41
C THR A 78 0.24 8.99 3.43
N LEU A 79 0.21 8.38 2.24
CA LEU A 79 1.14 8.76 1.17
C LEU A 79 0.98 10.23 0.79
N SER A 80 -0.24 10.76 0.81
CA SER A 80 -0.50 12.19 0.57
C SER A 80 0.29 13.09 1.52
N GLU A 81 0.24 12.83 2.83
CA GLU A 81 0.99 13.59 3.85
C GLU A 81 2.51 13.44 3.69
N ILE A 82 2.97 12.26 3.30
CA ILE A 82 4.39 11.96 3.07
C ILE A 82 4.91 12.74 1.85
N PHE A 83 4.20 12.67 0.73
CA PHE A 83 4.57 13.40 -0.49
C PHE A 83 4.42 14.91 -0.31
N GLU A 84 3.43 15.39 0.44
CA GLU A 84 3.35 16.81 0.81
C GLU A 84 4.55 17.25 1.65
N THR A 85 5.00 16.41 2.59
CA THR A 85 6.19 16.70 3.42
C THR A 85 7.46 16.75 2.57
N ALA A 86 7.60 15.83 1.61
CA ALA A 86 8.77 15.74 0.74
C ALA A 86 8.82 16.84 -0.34
N LEU A 87 7.69 17.11 -0.99
CA LEU A 87 7.61 17.93 -2.21
C LEU A 87 6.94 19.30 -1.99
N GLY A 88 6.29 19.50 -0.85
CA GLY A 88 5.39 20.61 -0.60
C GLY A 88 4.06 20.48 -1.33
N THR A 89 3.10 21.35 -0.97
CA THR A 89 1.74 21.33 -1.51
C THR A 89 1.69 21.53 -3.04
N ASP A 90 2.56 22.39 -3.60
CA ASP A 90 2.63 22.62 -5.05
C ASP A 90 3.19 21.40 -5.81
N GLY A 91 4.14 20.69 -5.19
CA GLY A 91 4.70 19.46 -5.71
C GLY A 91 3.67 18.34 -5.73
N LEU A 92 2.98 18.13 -4.60
CA LEU A 92 1.89 17.16 -4.50
C LEU A 92 0.77 17.43 -5.53
N ALA A 93 0.38 18.68 -5.72
CA ALA A 93 -0.65 19.04 -6.69
C ALA A 93 -0.27 18.76 -8.15
N SER A 94 1.03 18.63 -8.43
CA SER A 94 1.58 18.30 -9.75
C SER A 94 1.91 16.80 -9.89
N LEU A 95 1.81 16.05 -8.79
CA LEU A 95 2.15 14.65 -8.72
C LEU A 95 0.95 13.80 -9.17
N GLU A 96 1.16 12.95 -10.16
CA GLU A 96 0.18 11.96 -10.60
C GLU A 96 0.80 10.57 -10.47
N ILE A 97 0.53 9.90 -9.35
CA ILE A 97 0.96 8.52 -9.12
C ILE A 97 -0.11 7.58 -9.68
N LYS A 98 0.30 6.69 -10.59
CA LYS A 98 -0.59 5.72 -11.23
C LYS A 98 -0.41 4.33 -10.65
N LEU A 99 -1.48 3.55 -10.71
CA LEU A 99 -1.47 2.12 -10.41
C LEU A 99 -1.04 1.35 -11.66
N PHE A 100 -0.08 0.46 -11.52
CA PHE A 100 0.33 -0.48 -12.56
C PHE A 100 -0.07 -1.89 -12.16
N THR A 101 -0.82 -2.54 -13.04
CA THR A 101 -1.27 -3.93 -12.87
C THR A 101 -0.76 -4.77 -14.02
N ASP A 102 -0.03 -5.83 -13.71
CA ASP A 102 0.60 -6.71 -14.70
C ASP A 102 1.47 -5.93 -15.71
N GLY A 103 2.15 -4.88 -15.26
CA GLY A 103 2.97 -3.99 -16.10
C GLY A 103 2.18 -3.02 -16.99
N VAL A 104 0.86 -2.89 -16.78
CA VAL A 104 -0.01 -1.99 -17.54
C VAL A 104 -0.37 -0.77 -16.69
N GLU A 105 -0.11 0.42 -17.23
CA GLU A 105 -0.52 1.70 -16.63
C GLU A 105 -2.04 1.79 -16.49
N GLY A 106 -2.51 2.07 -15.27
CA GLY A 106 -3.91 2.22 -14.90
C GLY A 106 -4.29 3.64 -14.48
N GLU A 107 -5.24 3.73 -13.55
CA GLU A 107 -5.78 4.99 -13.05
C GLU A 107 -4.88 5.63 -11.98
N ALA A 108 -5.08 6.93 -11.74
CA ALA A 108 -4.43 7.64 -10.64
C ALA A 108 -4.91 7.08 -9.29
N VAL A 109 -3.96 6.94 -8.36
CA VAL A 109 -4.19 6.37 -7.04
C VAL A 109 -4.62 7.44 -6.05
N ASP A 110 -5.57 7.11 -5.18
CA ASP A 110 -5.93 7.96 -4.04
C ASP A 110 -4.88 7.82 -2.92
N LEU A 111 -3.92 8.74 -2.89
CA LEU A 111 -2.82 8.76 -1.93
C LEU A 111 -3.27 8.99 -0.48
N GLU A 112 -4.47 9.51 -0.25
CA GLU A 112 -5.03 9.65 1.12
C GLU A 112 -5.49 8.31 1.70
N SER A 113 -5.78 7.33 0.83
CA SER A 113 -6.21 5.99 1.24
C SER A 113 -5.05 5.03 1.55
N MET A 114 -3.83 5.39 1.14
CA MET A 114 -2.64 4.53 1.25
C MET A 114 -1.72 4.96 2.37
N LYS A 115 -1.09 4.00 3.04
CA LYS A 115 -0.14 4.20 4.15
C LYS A 115 1.09 3.32 3.97
N VAL A 116 2.17 3.60 4.69
CA VAL A 116 3.47 2.91 4.51
C VAL A 116 3.63 1.71 5.45
N LEU A 117 4.20 0.61 4.93
CA LEU A 117 4.58 -0.61 5.67
C LEU A 117 6.10 -0.81 5.82
N SER A 118 6.93 -0.16 5.00
CA SER A 118 8.38 -0.34 5.10
C SER A 118 9.15 0.96 4.86
N PRO A 119 10.39 1.07 5.36
CA PRO A 119 11.30 2.08 4.85
C PRO A 119 11.53 1.88 3.35
N VAL A 120 12.07 2.92 2.71
CA VAL A 120 12.59 2.83 1.34
C VAL A 120 13.88 2.03 1.36
N VAL A 121 13.94 1.01 0.51
CA VAL A 121 15.12 0.16 0.31
C VAL A 121 15.51 0.15 -1.16
N ASP A 122 16.79 -0.03 -1.43
CA ASP A 122 17.30 -0.17 -2.79
C ASP A 122 17.18 -1.62 -3.24
N LEU A 123 16.55 -1.81 -4.40
CA LEU A 123 16.36 -3.10 -5.03
C LEU A 123 17.23 -3.18 -6.29
N GLN A 124 18.18 -4.10 -6.25
CA GLN A 124 19.06 -4.38 -7.38
C GLN A 124 18.81 -5.77 -7.90
N LEU A 125 18.89 -5.93 -9.21
CA LEU A 125 18.73 -7.20 -9.89
C LEU A 125 19.98 -7.49 -10.73
N ASP A 126 20.61 -8.64 -10.47
CA ASP A 126 21.77 -9.12 -11.22
C ASP A 126 21.37 -10.31 -12.12
N GLY A 127 21.96 -10.38 -13.31
CA GLY A 127 21.77 -11.49 -14.25
C GLY A 127 20.59 -11.35 -15.20
N VAL A 128 19.74 -10.34 -15.04
CA VAL A 128 18.65 -9.97 -15.95
C VAL A 128 18.37 -8.47 -15.84
N GLU A 129 18.02 -7.82 -16.94
CA GLU A 129 17.58 -6.42 -16.99
C GLU A 129 16.08 -6.40 -17.25
N PRO A 130 15.24 -5.97 -16.29
CA PRO A 130 13.80 -5.89 -16.48
C PRO A 130 13.44 -4.85 -17.54
N THR A 131 12.37 -5.12 -18.30
CA THR A 131 11.86 -4.20 -19.33
C THR A 131 10.33 -4.26 -19.38
N GLU A 132 9.67 -3.28 -20.00
CA GLU A 132 8.21 -3.31 -20.16
C GLU A 132 7.74 -4.56 -20.94
N GLU A 133 8.52 -5.01 -21.94
CA GLU A 133 8.21 -6.20 -22.73
C GLU A 133 8.50 -7.51 -21.99
N ASN A 134 9.41 -7.48 -21.02
CA ASN A 134 9.83 -8.63 -20.22
C ASN A 134 10.04 -8.17 -18.77
N PRO A 135 8.95 -7.95 -18.01
CA PRO A 135 9.05 -7.59 -16.60
C PRO A 135 9.54 -8.78 -15.79
N VAL A 136 10.19 -8.50 -14.67
CA VAL A 136 10.63 -9.52 -13.72
C VAL A 136 9.76 -9.43 -12.48
N ASP A 137 9.15 -10.57 -12.12
CA ASP A 137 8.36 -10.68 -10.91
C ASP A 137 9.28 -10.74 -9.69
N VAL A 138 9.05 -9.84 -8.73
CA VAL A 138 9.73 -9.86 -7.43
C VAL A 138 8.71 -10.15 -6.34
N THR A 139 9.00 -11.18 -5.56
CA THR A 139 8.24 -11.58 -4.38
C THR A 139 8.89 -11.01 -3.13
N PHE A 140 8.10 -10.26 -2.36
CA PHE A 140 8.47 -9.68 -1.08
C PHE A 140 7.78 -10.43 0.06
N THR A 141 8.48 -10.60 1.17
CA THR A 141 7.87 -11.05 2.42
C THR A 141 7.49 -9.84 3.28
N ALA A 142 6.19 -9.68 3.51
CA ALA A 142 5.59 -8.62 4.31
C ALA A 142 5.08 -9.20 5.64
N ASN A 143 5.91 -9.18 6.68
CA ASN A 143 5.64 -9.81 7.98
C ASN A 143 4.38 -9.28 8.71
N ASN A 144 3.91 -8.09 8.34
CA ASN A 144 2.71 -7.47 8.91
C ASN A 144 1.51 -7.47 7.94
N ALA A 145 1.60 -8.18 6.81
CA ALA A 145 0.46 -8.37 5.91
C ALA A 145 -0.61 -9.22 6.61
N THR A 146 -1.84 -8.71 6.59
CA THR A 146 -3.04 -9.38 7.12
C THR A 146 -4.11 -9.37 6.05
N ASP A 147 -5.13 -10.21 6.17
CA ASP A 147 -6.23 -10.22 5.19
C ASP A 147 -7.11 -8.95 5.23
N ASP A 148 -6.90 -8.08 6.24
CA ASP A 148 -7.61 -6.79 6.38
C ASP A 148 -6.94 -5.66 5.58
N ILE A 149 -5.80 -5.92 4.91
CA ILE A 149 -5.08 -4.92 4.12
C ILE A 149 -4.67 -5.47 2.76
N ASP A 150 -4.70 -4.61 1.75
CA ASP A 150 -4.13 -4.87 0.44
C ASP A 150 -2.74 -4.24 0.37
N VAL A 151 -1.71 -5.05 0.08
CA VAL A 151 -0.32 -4.59 0.00
C VAL A 151 0.04 -4.23 -1.43
N TYR A 152 0.78 -3.15 -1.60
CA TYR A 152 1.29 -2.66 -2.88
C TYR A 152 2.78 -2.32 -2.76
N VAL A 153 3.43 -2.10 -3.90
CA VAL A 153 4.80 -1.56 -3.92
C VAL A 153 4.77 -0.13 -4.42
N LEU A 154 5.28 0.79 -3.61
CA LEU A 154 5.70 2.10 -4.07
C LEU A 154 7.08 1.96 -4.72
N HIS A 155 7.17 2.27 -6.00
CA HIS A 155 8.34 2.05 -6.84
C HIS A 155 8.73 3.34 -7.53
N LEU A 156 10.03 3.67 -7.54
CA LEU A 156 10.53 4.76 -8.36
C LEU A 156 11.00 4.20 -9.71
N CYS A 157 10.25 4.50 -10.77
CA CYS A 157 10.59 4.09 -12.12
C CYS A 157 11.35 5.18 -12.88
N ASP A 158 12.41 4.78 -13.58
CA ASP A 158 13.05 5.57 -14.62
C ASP A 158 12.03 5.94 -15.71
N GLY A 159 11.59 7.20 -15.74
CA GLY A 159 10.70 7.75 -16.77
C GLY A 159 9.31 8.15 -16.26
N HIS A 160 8.76 7.44 -15.28
CA HIS A 160 7.43 7.74 -14.71
C HIS A 160 7.50 8.42 -13.33
N GLY A 161 8.66 8.38 -12.67
CA GLY A 161 8.78 8.82 -11.29
C GLY A 161 8.18 7.78 -10.35
N TRP A 162 7.60 8.23 -9.24
CA TRP A 162 6.96 7.34 -8.28
C TRP A 162 5.65 6.77 -8.83
N GLU A 163 5.53 5.45 -8.80
CA GLU A 163 4.36 4.69 -9.21
C GLU A 163 3.99 3.63 -8.17
N ILE A 164 2.76 3.13 -8.24
CA ILE A 164 2.28 2.05 -7.39
C ILE A 164 2.14 0.80 -8.24
N LEU A 165 2.81 -0.28 -7.85
CA LEU A 165 2.63 -1.60 -8.45
C LEU A 165 1.60 -2.38 -7.65
N SER A 166 0.56 -2.89 -8.31
CA SER A 166 -0.33 -3.88 -7.71
C SER A 166 0.43 -5.16 -7.42
N THR A 167 0.05 -5.85 -6.33
CA THR A 167 0.66 -7.12 -5.99
C THR A 167 -0.34 -8.27 -6.06
N GLU A 168 0.18 -9.46 -6.31
CA GLU A 168 -0.55 -10.71 -6.16
C GLU A 168 -0.10 -11.44 -4.89
N LYS A 169 -1.04 -12.03 -4.15
CA LYS A 169 -0.74 -12.86 -2.97
C LYS A 169 -0.06 -14.16 -3.41
N ALA A 170 1.23 -14.31 -3.08
CA ALA A 170 2.00 -15.53 -3.33
C ALA A 170 1.89 -16.52 -2.16
N ALA A 171 1.81 -16.01 -0.93
CA ALA A 171 1.59 -16.77 0.30
C ALA A 171 0.95 -15.87 1.38
N ASP A 172 0.66 -16.41 2.57
CA ASP A 172 -0.01 -15.66 3.65
C ASP A 172 0.62 -14.29 3.95
N ASN A 173 1.96 -14.22 3.93
CA ASN A 173 2.73 -13.00 4.17
C ASN A 173 3.64 -12.64 2.99
N GLN A 174 3.36 -13.12 1.77
CA GLN A 174 4.18 -12.83 0.59
C GLN A 174 3.35 -12.28 -0.55
N VAL A 175 3.89 -11.25 -1.17
CA VAL A 175 3.27 -10.54 -2.29
C VAL A 175 4.25 -10.39 -3.43
N THR A 176 3.76 -10.51 -4.66
CA THR A 176 4.58 -10.44 -5.88
C THR A 176 4.15 -9.25 -6.73
N ALA A 177 5.10 -8.48 -7.24
CA ALA A 177 4.86 -7.41 -8.21
C ALA A 177 5.81 -7.52 -9.42
N PRO A 178 5.34 -7.14 -10.63
CA PRO A 178 6.17 -7.11 -11.83
C PRO A 178 6.97 -5.80 -11.93
N PHE A 179 8.29 -5.90 -12.13
CA PHE A 179 9.19 -4.75 -12.28
C PHE A 179 9.72 -4.64 -13.70
N HIS A 180 9.86 -3.41 -14.20
CA HIS A 180 10.44 -3.13 -15.51
C HIS A 180 11.61 -2.12 -15.47
N SER A 181 12.10 -1.78 -14.28
CA SER A 181 13.25 -0.89 -14.07
C SER A 181 13.93 -1.14 -12.71
N LEU A 182 15.12 -0.57 -12.53
CA LEU A 182 15.87 -0.60 -11.26
C LEU A 182 15.28 0.42 -10.28
N SER A 183 15.22 0.11 -8.99
CA SER A 183 14.44 0.94 -8.09
C SER A 183 14.85 0.96 -6.63
N PRO A 184 14.71 2.12 -5.99
CA PRO A 184 14.27 2.16 -4.61
C PRO A 184 12.78 1.84 -4.54
N VAL A 185 12.39 1.06 -3.52
CA VAL A 185 11.01 0.61 -3.30
C VAL A 185 10.63 0.72 -1.82
N ALA A 186 9.33 0.85 -1.57
CA ALA A 186 8.74 0.65 -0.25
C ALA A 186 7.45 -0.16 -0.37
N LEU A 187 7.14 -0.98 0.64
CA LEU A 187 5.83 -1.58 0.76
C LEU A 187 4.85 -0.56 1.34
N VAL A 188 3.68 -0.48 0.74
CA VAL A 188 2.57 0.37 1.16
C VAL A 188 1.29 -0.47 1.22
N TYR A 189 0.24 0.05 1.84
CA TYR A 189 -1.03 -0.66 1.95
C TYR A 189 -2.22 0.27 1.88
N ALA A 190 -3.35 -0.29 1.48
CA ALA A 190 -4.68 0.26 1.70
C ALA A 190 -5.47 -0.70 2.60
N ASP A 191 -6.45 -0.17 3.32
CA ASP A 191 -7.40 -1.01 4.07
C ASP A 191 -8.23 -1.81 3.05
N ALA A 192 -8.31 -3.13 3.23
CA ALA A 192 -9.07 -3.99 2.32
C ALA A 192 -10.54 -3.60 2.36
N ALA A 193 -11.22 -3.65 1.21
CA ALA A 193 -12.65 -3.40 1.17
C ALA A 193 -13.37 -4.42 2.06
N GLU A 194 -14.11 -3.98 3.07
CA GLU A 194 -14.91 -4.89 3.89
C GLU A 194 -15.92 -5.62 2.98
N ASP A 195 -15.73 -6.93 2.81
CA ASP A 195 -16.71 -7.81 2.19
C ASP A 195 -17.96 -7.79 3.07
N THR A 196 -18.90 -6.91 2.73
CA THR A 196 -20.25 -6.95 3.27
C THR A 196 -20.96 -8.16 2.66
N GLU A 197 -20.62 -9.35 3.15
CA GLU A 197 -21.35 -10.59 2.91
C GLU A 197 -22.83 -10.33 3.23
N ALA A 198 -23.63 -10.16 2.17
CA ALA A 198 -25.06 -9.99 2.27
C ALA A 198 -25.63 -11.26 2.89
N VAL A 199 -25.97 -11.20 4.18
CA VAL A 199 -26.74 -12.23 4.87
C VAL A 199 -28.15 -12.26 4.25
N GLU A 200 -28.30 -12.93 3.12
CA GLU A 200 -29.60 -13.35 2.61
C GLU A 200 -30.19 -14.32 3.63
N SER A 201 -31.01 -13.78 4.53
CA SER A 201 -31.78 -14.56 5.49
C SER A 201 -32.68 -15.54 4.73
N PRO A 202 -32.64 -16.86 5.01
CA PRO A 202 -33.54 -17.81 4.37
C PRO A 202 -34.96 -17.56 4.90
N ALA A 203 -35.82 -17.03 4.03
CA ALA A 203 -37.25 -16.94 4.29
C ALA A 203 -37.80 -18.34 4.55
N THR A 204 -38.09 -18.63 5.83
CA THR A 204 -38.73 -19.88 6.23
C THR A 204 -40.21 -19.83 5.85
N LYS A 205 -40.62 -20.93 5.21
CA LYS A 205 -41.90 -21.28 4.58
C LYS A 205 -43.17 -20.94 5.36
#